data_AF-A0A1H4ECT1-F1
#
_entry.id   AF-A0A1H4ECT1-F1
#
_cell.length_a   1.000
_cell.length_b   1.000
_cell.length_c   1.000
_cell.angle_alpha   90.00
_cell.angle_beta   90.00
_cell.angle_gamma   90.00
#
_symmetry.space_group_name_H-M   'P 1'
#
loop_
_entity.id
_entity.type
_entity.pdbx_description
1 polymer ?
#
loop_
_entity_poly.entity_id
_entity_poly.type
_entity_poly.pdbx_seq_one_letter_code
_entity_poly.pdbx_strand_id
1 'polypeptide(L)'
;MKEILNLALVFFLSSYWLIVPIVFLVVMLFLLGTRKTNKGRWMIATVTLIGVVLMAWYGFGRVAYYDWQVKRLCAIDGGVKVYETVQLPTEKYNKYANKNWILPNKAKAKPSDEYFYEREIVYYHRDNPQVTRQLTRIIRRSDGKVLGEYIRYGRGGGDLPGLWEGSSFSCADIVRPPSFATSIFKEGK
;
A
#
# COMPACT_ATOMS: atom_id res chain seq x y z
N MET A 1 -22.40 3.05 -24.48
CA MET A 1 -22.38 4.51 -24.27
C MET A 1 -21.72 4.94 -22.96
N LYS A 2 -22.08 4.39 -21.78
CA LYS A 2 -21.45 4.78 -20.48
C LYS A 2 -19.93 4.57 -20.43
N GLU A 3 -19.44 3.46 -20.99
CA GLU A 3 -18.00 3.13 -21.12
C GLU A 3 -17.23 4.20 -21.92
N ILE A 4 -17.75 4.62 -23.07
CA ILE A 4 -17.11 5.60 -23.97
C ILE A 4 -17.10 7.00 -23.33
N LEU A 5 -18.18 7.37 -22.64
CA LEU A 5 -18.27 8.65 -21.93
C LEU A 5 -17.25 8.71 -20.78
N ASN A 6 -17.11 7.61 -20.01
CA ASN A 6 -16.10 7.51 -18.96
C ASN A 6 -14.68 7.57 -19.52
N LEU A 7 -14.42 6.92 -20.66
CA LEU A 7 -13.10 6.95 -21.29
C LEU A 7 -12.71 8.36 -21.73
N ALA A 8 -13.64 9.10 -22.36
CA ALA A 8 -13.41 10.48 -22.77
C ALA A 8 -13.18 11.38 -21.55
N LEU A 9 -13.98 11.24 -20.49
CA LEU A 9 -13.84 12.04 -19.27
C LEU A 9 -12.49 11.79 -18.58
N VAL A 10 -12.02 10.54 -18.53
CA VAL A 10 -10.69 10.20 -17.99
C VAL A 10 -9.57 10.73 -18.90
N PHE A 11 -9.75 10.76 -20.22
CA PHE A 11 -8.78 11.34 -21.15
C PHE A 11 -8.66 12.86 -20.98
N PHE A 12 -9.79 13.55 -20.83
CA PHE A 12 -9.82 15.00 -20.53
C PHE A 12 -9.22 15.32 -19.16
N LEU A 13 -9.54 14.54 -18.13
CA LEU A 13 -9.00 14.75 -16.79
C LEU A 13 -7.51 14.40 -16.69
N SER A 14 -7.03 13.38 -17.40
CA SER A 14 -5.61 13.01 -17.39
C SER A 14 -4.75 13.95 -18.21
N SER A 15 -5.23 14.39 -19.38
CA SER A 15 -4.52 15.38 -20.22
C SER A 15 -4.43 16.76 -19.55
N TYR A 16 -5.39 17.13 -18.70
CA TYR A 16 -5.34 18.36 -17.90
C TYR A 16 -4.04 18.46 -17.07
N TRP A 17 -3.59 17.35 -16.46
CA TRP A 17 -2.38 17.31 -15.65
C TRP A 17 -1.08 17.44 -16.46
N LEU A 18 -1.12 17.24 -17.77
CA LEU A 18 0.04 17.45 -18.66
C LEU A 18 -0.02 18.81 -19.35
N ILE A 19 -1.19 19.20 -19.86
CA ILE A 19 -1.38 20.41 -20.65
C ILE A 19 -1.26 21.65 -19.76
N VAL A 20 -1.88 21.66 -18.59
CA VAL A 20 -1.88 22.86 -17.71
C VAL A 20 -0.48 23.24 -17.23
N PRO A 21 0.38 22.32 -16.77
CA PRO A 21 1.77 22.66 -16.41
C PRO A 21 2.57 23.18 -17.59
N ILE A 22 2.40 22.60 -18.79
CA ILE A 22 3.10 23.04 -20.00
C ILE A 22 2.68 24.46 -20.36
N VAL A 23 1.37 24.73 -20.41
CA VAL A 23 0.84 26.07 -20.71
C VAL A 23 1.30 27.07 -19.65
N PHE A 24 1.24 26.71 -18.37
CA PHE A 24 1.71 27.56 -17.28
C PHE A 24 3.20 27.90 -17.44
N LEU A 25 4.05 26.93 -17.73
CA LEU A 25 5.48 27.16 -17.95
C LEU A 25 5.75 28.04 -19.17
N VAL A 26 5.07 27.79 -20.29
CA VAL A 26 5.21 28.60 -21.51
C VAL A 26 4.81 30.06 -21.26
N VAL A 27 3.67 30.28 -20.58
CA VAL A 27 3.23 31.64 -20.21
C VAL A 27 4.22 32.31 -19.28
N MET A 28 4.74 31.62 -18.26
CA MET A 28 5.72 32.19 -17.34
C MET A 28 7.04 32.53 -18.03
N LEU A 29 7.53 31.67 -18.94
CA LEU A 29 8.73 31.94 -19.74
C LEU A 29 8.53 33.14 -20.69
N PHE A 30 7.36 33.24 -21.32
CA PHE A 30 7.00 34.40 -22.13
C PHE A 30 6.96 35.70 -21.30
N LEU A 31 6.37 35.66 -20.11
CA LEU A 31 6.33 36.80 -19.19
C LEU A 31 7.73 37.19 -18.69
N LEU A 32 8.64 36.22 -18.50
CA LEU A 32 10.04 36.48 -18.18
C LEU A 32 10.78 37.20 -19.32
N GLY A 33 10.49 36.85 -20.58
CA GLY A 33 11.09 37.47 -21.76
C GLY A 33 10.58 38.89 -22.05
N THR A 34 9.32 39.17 -21.70
CA THR A 34 8.68 40.49 -21.97
C THR A 34 8.97 41.55 -20.90
N ARG A 35 9.38 41.16 -19.68
CA ARG A 35 9.66 42.08 -18.57
C ARG A 35 11.07 42.68 -18.64
N LYS A 36 11.17 44.01 -18.83
CA LYS A 36 12.44 44.75 -18.79
C LYS A 36 13.03 44.97 -17.38
N THR A 37 12.20 44.99 -16.34
CA THR A 37 12.65 45.31 -14.97
C THR A 37 13.14 44.06 -14.22
N ASN A 38 14.30 44.16 -13.56
CA ASN A 38 14.85 43.06 -12.75
C ASN A 38 13.88 42.59 -11.64
N LYS A 39 13.21 43.51 -10.94
CA LYS A 39 12.23 43.16 -9.89
C LYS A 39 11.07 42.30 -10.43
N GLY A 40 10.54 42.65 -11.61
CA GLY A 40 9.48 41.89 -12.27
C GLY A 40 9.90 40.48 -12.68
N ARG A 41 11.13 40.33 -13.18
CA ARG A 41 11.68 39.02 -13.54
C ARG A 41 11.84 38.12 -12.32
N TRP A 42 12.34 38.66 -11.21
CA TRP A 42 12.45 37.92 -9.94
C TRP A 42 11.10 37.46 -9.42
N MET A 43 10.07 38.32 -9.42
CA MET A 43 8.73 37.91 -8.99
C MET A 43 8.18 36.75 -9.81
N ILE A 44 8.29 36.80 -11.14
CA ILE A 44 7.81 35.73 -12.02
C ILE A 44 8.58 34.44 -11.79
N ALA A 45 9.91 34.53 -11.65
CA ALA A 45 10.75 33.37 -11.34
C ALA A 45 10.35 32.70 -10.02
N THR A 46 10.09 33.49 -8.96
CA THR A 46 9.63 32.97 -7.67
C THR A 46 8.29 32.26 -7.78
N VAL A 47 7.30 32.86 -8.46
CA VAL A 47 5.98 32.25 -8.66
C VAL A 47 6.09 30.94 -9.45
N THR A 48 6.94 30.92 -10.48
CA THR A 48 7.18 29.73 -11.30
C THR A 48 7.79 28.62 -10.47
N LEU A 49 8.80 28.93 -9.64
CA LEU A 49 9.44 27.98 -8.75
C LEU A 49 8.45 27.38 -7.74
N ILE A 50 7.63 28.21 -7.10
CA ILE A 50 6.58 27.74 -6.17
C ILE A 50 5.61 26.81 -6.88
N GLY A 51 5.15 27.16 -8.09
CA GLY A 51 4.27 26.32 -8.89
C GLY A 51 4.88 24.94 -9.19
N VAL A 52 6.15 24.91 -9.60
CA VAL A 52 6.88 23.65 -9.87
C VAL A 52 7.01 22.80 -8.61
N VAL A 53 7.34 23.41 -7.46
CA VAL A 53 7.46 22.68 -6.18
C VAL A 53 6.11 22.08 -5.76
N LEU A 54 5.01 22.83 -5.87
CA LEU A 54 3.67 22.33 -5.54
C LEU A 54 3.25 21.17 -6.46
N MET A 55 3.56 21.26 -7.75
CA MET A 55 3.29 20.17 -8.70
C MET A 55 4.12 18.92 -8.40
N ALA A 56 5.42 19.09 -8.12
CA ALA A 56 6.29 17.99 -7.74
C ALA A 56 5.83 17.31 -6.44
N TRP A 57 5.36 18.11 -5.46
CA TRP A 57 4.78 17.60 -4.23
C TRP A 57 3.52 16.77 -4.48
N TYR A 58 2.60 17.30 -5.28
CA TYR A 58 1.33 16.61 -5.57
C TYR A 58 1.54 15.29 -6.33
N GLY A 59 2.49 15.24 -7.28
CA GLY A 59 2.79 14.03 -8.03
C GLY A 59 3.62 13.00 -7.25
N PHE A 60 4.84 13.37 -6.84
CA PHE A 60 5.82 12.43 -6.27
C PHE A 60 6.01 12.57 -4.77
N GLY A 61 5.96 13.80 -4.25
CA GLY A 61 6.24 14.07 -2.84
C GLY A 61 5.29 13.33 -1.88
N ARG A 62 3.99 13.32 -2.19
CA ARG A 62 3.00 12.57 -1.40
C ARG A 62 3.26 11.07 -1.39
N VAL A 63 3.52 10.47 -2.55
CA VAL A 63 3.81 9.03 -2.66
C VAL A 63 5.04 8.67 -1.83
N ALA A 64 6.12 9.43 -1.97
CA ALA A 64 7.36 9.23 -1.22
C ALA A 64 7.16 9.40 0.30
N TYR A 65 6.36 10.39 0.72
CA TYR A 65 6.03 10.60 2.13
C TYR A 65 5.30 9.39 2.72
N TYR A 66 4.29 8.86 2.02
CA TYR A 66 3.53 7.72 2.51
C TYR A 66 4.31 6.40 2.43
N ASP A 67 5.19 6.22 1.44
CA ASP A 67 6.14 5.10 1.40
C ASP A 67 7.07 5.11 2.61
N TRP A 68 7.60 6.29 2.95
CA TRP A 68 8.40 6.47 4.16
C TRP A 68 7.59 6.17 5.42
N GLN A 69 6.34 6.64 5.50
CA GLN A 69 5.45 6.36 6.63
C GLN A 69 5.18 4.87 6.78
N VAL A 70 4.91 4.15 5.68
CA VAL A 70 4.75 2.69 5.68
C VAL A 70 6.03 2.03 6.17
N LYS A 71 7.21 2.39 5.65
CA LYS A 71 8.50 1.84 6.13
C LYS A 71 8.70 2.04 7.63
N ARG A 72 8.38 3.23 8.13
CA ARG A 72 8.45 3.55 9.56
C ARG A 72 7.51 2.67 10.39
N LEU A 73 6.26 2.50 9.96
CA LEU A 73 5.29 1.62 10.64
C LEU A 73 5.75 0.16 10.61
N CYS A 74 6.24 -0.32 9.46
CA CYS A 74 6.82 -1.67 9.35
C CYS A 74 7.98 -1.89 10.34
N ALA A 75 8.81 -0.87 10.60
CA ALA A 75 9.93 -0.98 11.53
C ALA A 75 9.51 -0.99 13.01
N ILE A 76 8.34 -0.42 13.34
CA ILE A 76 7.84 -0.34 14.73
C ILE A 76 7.19 -1.66 15.15
N ASP A 77 6.22 -2.15 14.39
CA ASP A 77 5.44 -3.35 14.75
C ASP A 77 5.16 -4.30 13.60
N GLY A 78 5.68 -4.02 12.39
CA GLY A 78 5.52 -4.89 11.24
C GLY A 78 6.25 -6.23 11.39
N GLY A 79 5.75 -7.25 10.68
CA GLY A 79 6.33 -8.58 10.67
C GLY A 79 5.53 -9.61 11.47
N VAL A 80 6.21 -10.70 11.83
CA VAL A 80 5.60 -11.85 12.50
C VAL A 80 5.94 -11.85 13.99
N LYS A 81 4.92 -12.00 14.82
CA LYS A 81 5.04 -12.26 16.26
C LYS A 81 4.49 -13.65 16.54
N VAL A 82 5.33 -14.56 17.02
CA VAL A 82 4.92 -15.91 17.43
C VAL A 82 4.78 -15.91 18.95
N TYR A 83 3.59 -16.26 19.43
CA TYR A 83 3.32 -16.38 20.87
C TYR A 83 3.50 -17.82 21.34
N GLU A 84 3.07 -18.78 20.51
CA GLU A 84 3.18 -20.20 20.81
C GLU A 84 3.50 -20.97 19.53
N THR A 85 4.52 -21.82 19.61
CA THR A 85 4.82 -22.78 18.56
C THR A 85 4.11 -24.09 18.85
N VAL A 86 3.55 -24.70 17.81
CA VAL A 86 2.81 -25.96 17.92
C VAL A 86 3.56 -27.05 17.17
N GLN A 87 3.87 -28.14 17.87
CA GLN A 87 4.38 -29.34 17.21
C GLN A 87 3.21 -30.13 16.65
N LEU A 88 3.21 -30.32 15.32
CA LEU A 88 2.23 -31.14 14.63
C LEU A 88 2.84 -32.52 14.36
N PRO A 89 2.08 -33.62 14.53
CA PRO A 89 2.49 -34.92 14.03
C PRO A 89 2.84 -34.83 12.54
N THR A 90 3.87 -35.55 12.09
CA THR A 90 4.38 -35.53 10.71
C THR A 90 3.27 -35.62 9.66
N GLU A 91 2.29 -36.50 9.88
CA GLU A 91 1.12 -36.64 8.99
C GLU A 91 0.31 -35.35 8.84
N LYS A 92 0.04 -34.64 9.95
CA LYS A 92 -0.70 -33.37 9.94
C LYS A 92 0.14 -32.25 9.37
N TYR A 93 1.42 -32.20 9.70
CA TYR A 93 2.35 -31.21 9.16
C TYR A 93 2.38 -31.29 7.63
N ASN A 94 2.58 -32.50 7.08
CA ASN A 94 2.58 -32.74 5.64
C ASN A 94 1.23 -32.42 4.99
N LYS A 95 0.11 -32.71 5.65
CA LYS A 95 -1.23 -32.32 5.16
C LYS A 95 -1.38 -30.81 4.98
N TYR A 96 -0.85 -30.00 5.89
CA TYR A 96 -0.89 -28.54 5.76
C TYR A 96 0.17 -28.01 4.79
N ALA A 97 1.37 -28.59 4.78
CA ALA A 97 2.43 -28.24 3.85
C ALA A 97 2.01 -28.48 2.40
N ASN A 98 1.38 -29.61 2.09
CA ASN A 98 0.83 -29.93 0.77
C ASN A 98 -0.29 -28.98 0.32
N LYS A 99 -0.93 -28.27 1.27
CA LYS A 99 -1.93 -27.23 1.00
C LYS A 99 -1.33 -25.83 1.04
N ASN A 100 -0.01 -25.68 0.92
CA ASN A 100 0.70 -24.40 1.00
C ASN A 100 0.35 -23.59 2.25
N TRP A 101 0.05 -24.26 3.37
CA TRP A 101 -0.34 -23.62 4.63
C TRP A 101 -1.58 -22.73 4.55
N ILE A 102 -2.49 -23.01 3.62
CA ILE A 102 -3.75 -22.28 3.50
C ILE A 102 -4.71 -22.77 4.59
N LEU A 103 -4.83 -21.98 5.66
CA LEU A 103 -5.84 -22.16 6.70
C LEU A 103 -7.18 -21.56 6.24
N PRO A 104 -8.32 -22.04 6.76
CA PRO A 104 -9.62 -21.41 6.52
C PRO A 104 -9.71 -20.07 7.27
N ASN A 105 -10.42 -19.11 6.68
CA ASN A 105 -10.82 -17.89 7.39
C ASN A 105 -11.84 -18.26 8.48
N LYS A 106 -11.80 -17.62 9.64
CA LYS A 106 -12.79 -17.75 10.74
C LYS A 106 -14.25 -17.84 10.25
N ALA A 107 -14.65 -16.99 9.30
CA ALA A 107 -16.01 -16.99 8.75
C ALA A 107 -16.38 -18.23 7.93
N LYS A 108 -15.39 -18.99 7.43
CA LYS A 108 -15.55 -20.20 6.61
C LYS A 108 -15.04 -21.47 7.29
N ALA A 109 -14.56 -21.36 8.53
CA ALA A 109 -13.93 -22.46 9.24
C ALA A 109 -15.01 -23.42 9.75
N LYS A 110 -14.88 -24.70 9.41
CA LYS A 110 -15.77 -25.77 9.87
C LYS A 110 -15.48 -26.10 11.34
N PRO A 111 -16.45 -26.69 12.07
CA PRO A 111 -16.21 -27.16 13.44
C PRO A 111 -15.06 -28.18 13.54
N SER A 112 -14.80 -28.92 12.46
CA SER A 112 -13.69 -29.89 12.34
C SER A 112 -12.31 -29.27 12.14
N ASP A 113 -12.23 -27.97 11.84
CA ASP A 113 -10.94 -27.31 11.56
C ASP A 113 -10.27 -26.92 12.89
N GLU A 114 -9.11 -27.53 13.18
CA GLU A 114 -8.34 -27.30 14.41
C GLU A 114 -7.76 -25.89 14.51
N TYR A 115 -7.41 -25.31 13.36
CA TYR A 115 -6.80 -23.98 13.24
C TYR A 115 -7.51 -23.18 12.16
N PHE A 116 -7.68 -21.89 12.42
CA PHE A 116 -8.20 -20.94 11.44
C PHE A 116 -7.46 -19.62 11.57
N TYR A 117 -7.55 -18.78 10.55
CA TYR A 117 -7.02 -17.43 10.61
C TYR A 117 -8.12 -16.38 10.65
N GLU A 118 -7.84 -15.27 11.31
CA GLU A 118 -8.65 -14.07 11.31
C GLU A 118 -7.87 -12.94 10.66
N ARG A 119 -8.52 -12.19 9.77
CA ARG A 119 -7.91 -11.05 9.07
C ARG A 119 -8.67 -9.79 9.45
N GLU A 120 -7.93 -8.80 9.90
CA GLU A 120 -8.42 -7.47 10.25
C GLU A 120 -7.69 -6.45 9.37
N ILE A 121 -8.43 -5.52 8.78
CA ILE A 121 -7.88 -4.43 7.97
C ILE A 121 -8.27 -3.11 8.63
N VAL A 122 -7.26 -2.35 9.04
CA VAL A 122 -7.43 -1.02 9.62
C VAL A 122 -6.92 0.01 8.61
N TYR A 123 -7.74 1.02 8.34
CA TYR A 123 -7.39 2.12 7.45
C TYR A 123 -6.85 3.29 8.26
N TYR A 124 -5.57 3.62 8.07
CA TYR A 124 -4.95 4.82 8.66
C TYR A 124 -5.23 6.06 7.81
N HIS A 125 -5.32 5.89 6.50
CA HIS A 125 -5.72 6.92 5.56
C HIS A 125 -6.57 6.28 4.47
N ARG A 126 -7.78 6.80 4.22
CA ARG A 126 -8.76 6.19 3.31
C ARG A 126 -8.77 6.80 1.91
N ASP A 127 -8.22 8.01 1.76
CA ASP A 127 -8.22 8.74 0.50
C ASP A 127 -7.10 8.25 -0.43
N ASN A 128 -6.80 9.01 -1.49
CA ASN A 128 -5.73 8.71 -2.42
C ASN A 128 -4.45 9.50 -2.03
N PRO A 129 -3.36 8.85 -1.55
CA PRO A 129 -3.15 7.39 -1.42
C PRO A 129 -3.77 6.75 -0.19
N GLN A 130 -4.18 5.50 -0.29
CA GLN A 130 -4.77 4.76 0.82
C GLN A 130 -3.67 4.07 1.62
N VAL A 131 -3.67 4.22 2.95
CA VAL A 131 -2.73 3.55 3.86
C VAL A 131 -3.50 2.59 4.77
N THR A 132 -3.10 1.32 4.73
CA THR A 132 -3.75 0.24 5.45
C THR A 132 -2.76 -0.53 6.32
N ARG A 133 -3.30 -1.12 7.39
CA ARG A 133 -2.66 -2.13 8.22
C ARG A 133 -3.50 -3.38 8.18
N GLN A 134 -2.91 -4.45 7.70
CA GLN A 134 -3.50 -5.77 7.70
C GLN A 134 -2.89 -6.58 8.83
N LEU A 135 -3.74 -7.03 9.75
CA LEU A 135 -3.39 -7.94 10.83
C LEU A 135 -4.00 -9.31 10.54
N THR A 136 -3.15 -10.33 10.51
CA THR A 136 -3.57 -11.72 10.35
C THR A 136 -3.21 -12.50 11.61
N ARG A 137 -4.18 -13.10 12.28
CA ARG A 137 -3.99 -13.92 13.48
C ARG A 137 -4.24 -15.38 13.15
N ILE A 138 -3.42 -16.30 13.66
CA ILE A 138 -3.73 -17.74 13.61
C ILE A 138 -4.20 -18.16 15.00
N ILE A 139 -5.38 -18.78 15.05
CA ILE A 139 -6.08 -19.10 16.28
C ILE A 139 -6.31 -20.61 16.33
N ARG A 140 -6.04 -21.21 17.49
CA ARG A 140 -6.38 -22.61 17.77
C ARG A 140 -7.84 -22.68 18.23
N ARG A 141 -8.61 -23.61 17.66
CA ARG A 141 -10.04 -23.73 17.97
C ARG A 141 -10.33 -24.26 19.37
N SER A 142 -9.52 -25.19 19.88
CA SER A 142 -9.80 -25.88 21.15
C SER A 142 -9.84 -24.97 22.36
N ASP A 143 -8.99 -23.95 22.40
CA ASP A 143 -8.82 -23.00 23.51
C ASP A 143 -9.07 -21.53 23.10
N GLY A 144 -9.25 -21.26 21.80
CA GLY A 144 -9.39 -19.90 21.28
C GLY A 144 -8.09 -19.08 21.34
N LYS A 145 -6.94 -19.70 21.62
CA LYS A 145 -5.68 -19.00 21.84
C LYS A 145 -5.06 -18.54 20.50
N VAL A 146 -4.54 -17.31 20.50
CA VAL A 146 -3.78 -16.76 19.36
C VAL A 146 -2.36 -17.33 19.40
N LEU A 147 -1.99 -18.10 18.38
CA LEU A 147 -0.66 -18.72 18.28
C LEU A 147 0.39 -17.76 17.74
N GLY A 148 -0.04 -16.80 16.93
CA GLY A 148 0.79 -15.71 16.47
C GLY A 148 0.00 -14.69 15.67
N GLU A 149 0.69 -13.62 15.31
CA GLU A 149 0.16 -12.50 14.55
C GLU A 149 1.15 -12.07 13.46
N TYR A 150 0.60 -11.68 12.31
CA TYR A 150 1.33 -11.09 11.20
C TYR A 150 0.75 -9.73 10.88
N ILE A 151 1.57 -8.69 11.00
CA ILE A 151 1.20 -7.30 10.72
C ILE A 151 1.91 -6.85 9.45
N ARG A 152 1.14 -6.36 8.49
CA ARG A 152 1.63 -5.80 7.23
C ARG A 152 1.00 -4.44 6.99
N TYR A 153 1.83 -3.45 6.70
CA TYR A 153 1.39 -2.14 6.25
C TYR A 153 1.51 -2.05 4.73
N GLY A 154 0.59 -1.30 4.13
CA GLY A 154 0.60 -1.04 2.70
C GLY A 154 -0.01 0.30 2.34
N ARG A 155 0.54 0.93 1.31
CA ARG A 155 0.00 2.05 0.57
C ARG A 155 -0.51 1.56 -0.77
N GLY A 156 -1.70 2.00 -1.18
CA GLY A 156 -2.19 1.91 -2.56
C GLY A 156 -2.53 3.29 -3.13
N GLY A 157 -2.14 3.55 -4.38
CA GLY A 157 -2.42 4.80 -5.08
C GLY A 157 -1.53 5.98 -4.67
N GLY A 158 -1.98 7.21 -4.89
CA GLY A 158 -1.24 8.44 -4.65
C GLY A 158 -0.56 8.99 -5.90
N ASP A 159 -0.49 8.17 -6.94
CA ASP A 159 -0.06 8.57 -8.26
C ASP A 159 -1.01 9.61 -8.86
N LEU A 160 -0.51 10.31 -9.87
CA LEU A 160 -1.34 11.19 -10.68
C LEU A 160 -2.51 10.40 -11.27
N PRO A 161 -3.70 11.02 -11.39
CA PRO A 161 -4.85 10.34 -11.98
C PRO A 161 -4.59 10.08 -13.46
N GLY A 162 -4.85 8.84 -13.89
CA GLY A 162 -4.62 8.41 -15.27
C GLY A 162 -5.20 7.04 -15.56
N LEU A 163 -4.94 6.54 -16.77
CA LEU A 163 -5.38 5.21 -17.24
C LEU A 163 -4.49 4.07 -16.73
N TRP A 164 -3.50 4.36 -15.88
CA TRP A 164 -2.62 3.37 -15.26
C TRP A 164 -3.17 2.90 -13.92
N GLU A 165 -2.81 1.67 -13.55
CA GLU A 165 -3.08 1.16 -12.21
C GLU A 165 -2.25 1.93 -11.18
N GLY A 166 -2.85 2.27 -10.04
CA GLY A 166 -2.15 2.97 -8.97
C GLY A 166 -0.99 2.12 -8.45
N SER A 167 0.15 2.75 -8.22
CA SER A 167 1.28 2.11 -7.57
C SER A 167 0.89 1.62 -6.18
N SER A 168 1.55 0.57 -5.72
CA SER A 168 1.43 0.11 -4.35
C SER A 168 2.81 -0.04 -3.72
N PHE A 169 2.86 0.17 -2.42
CA PHE A 169 4.06 -0.03 -1.63
C PHE A 169 3.67 -0.76 -0.36
N SER A 170 4.41 -1.79 0.03
CA SER A 170 4.14 -2.55 1.24
C SER A 170 5.41 -2.79 2.01
N CYS A 171 5.28 -3.20 3.27
CA CYS A 171 6.42 -3.77 3.99
C CYS A 171 7.11 -4.82 3.12
N ALA A 172 8.44 -4.87 3.18
CA ALA A 172 9.18 -5.98 2.61
C ALA A 172 8.62 -7.27 3.22
N ASP A 173 8.24 -8.22 2.37
CA ASP A 173 7.73 -9.51 2.84
C ASP A 173 8.90 -10.25 3.51
N ILE A 174 8.97 -10.13 4.84
CA ILE A 174 9.86 -10.92 5.68
C ILE A 174 9.47 -12.41 5.58
N VAL A 175 8.26 -12.69 5.10
CA VAL A 175 7.70 -14.01 4.93
C VAL A 175 7.40 -14.27 3.45
N ARG A 176 8.45 -14.40 2.64
CA ARG A 176 8.31 -15.25 1.44
C ARG A 176 7.93 -16.67 1.90
N PRO A 177 7.09 -17.39 1.14
CA PRO A 177 6.75 -18.76 1.47
C PRO A 177 8.00 -19.60 1.77
N PRO A 178 7.93 -20.45 2.81
CA PRO A 178 6.69 -20.94 3.37
C PRO A 178 6.17 -20.08 4.55
N SER A 179 4.92 -19.64 4.38
CA SER A 179 4.00 -18.84 5.19
C SER A 179 4.32 -18.50 6.66
N PHE A 180 3.70 -17.42 7.15
CA PHE A 180 3.57 -17.08 8.57
C PHE A 180 3.18 -18.31 9.43
N ALA A 181 2.42 -19.26 8.88
CA ALA A 181 2.08 -20.50 9.56
C ALA A 181 3.30 -21.38 9.89
N THR A 182 4.36 -21.43 9.07
CA THR A 182 5.57 -22.24 9.37
C THR A 182 6.40 -21.71 10.54
N SER A 183 6.24 -20.43 10.85
CA SER A 183 6.85 -19.85 12.05
C SER A 183 6.20 -20.40 13.32
N ILE A 184 4.90 -20.73 13.25
CA ILE A 184 4.09 -21.26 14.35
C ILE A 184 4.13 -22.79 14.39
N PHE A 185 3.89 -23.45 13.26
CA PHE A 185 3.81 -24.92 13.19
C PHE A 185 5.17 -25.52 12.91
N LYS A 186 5.63 -26.38 13.81
CA LYS A 186 6.85 -27.16 13.67
C LYS A 186 6.49 -28.63 13.47
N GLU A 187 7.31 -29.32 12.69
CA GLU A 187 7.21 -30.77 12.58
C GLU A 187 7.58 -31.39 13.94
N GLY A 188 6.68 -32.20 14.48
CA GLY A 188 6.94 -33.01 15.66
C GLY A 188 7.88 -34.16 15.31
N LYS A 189 8.75 -34.50 16.25
CA LYS A 189 9.60 -35.70 16.15
C LYS A 189 8.77 -36.98 16.34
#